data_AF-A0A916UUJ7-F1
#
_entry.id   AF-A0A916UUJ7-F1
#
_cell.length_a   1.000
_cell.length_b   1.000
_cell.length_c   1.000
_cell.angle_alpha   90.00
_cell.angle_beta   90.00
_cell.angle_gamma   90.00
#
_symmetry.space_group_name_H-M   'P 1'
#
loop_
_entity.id
_entity.type
_entity.pdbx_description
1 polymer ?
#
loop_
_entity_poly.entity_id
_entity_poly.type
_entity_poly.pdbx_seq_one_letter_code
_entity_poly.pdbx_strand_id
1 'polypeptide(L)'
;MIAQISTLSYRNYLLAQDFTLRTDNINEILKDDEPALDVPAGWVVRVPIPIHYQFNGYCSGGVVVLNAPDHAPESLHLQAPGCGVSSE
;
A
#
# COMPACT_ATOMS: atom_id res chain seq x y z
N MET A 1 1.19 -7.77 -5.45
CA MET A 1 0.82 -6.35 -5.24
C MET A 1 -0.45 -6.14 -4.40
N ILE A 2 -1.68 -6.50 -4.81
CA ILE A 2 -2.91 -6.22 -3.99
C ILE A 2 -2.81 -6.80 -2.58
N ALA A 3 -2.36 -8.05 -2.45
CA ALA A 3 -2.14 -8.70 -1.15
C ALA A 3 -1.06 -8.00 -0.30
N GLN A 4 -0.05 -7.37 -0.91
CA GLN A 4 0.96 -6.61 -0.18
C GLN A 4 0.37 -5.32 0.39
N ILE A 5 -0.47 -4.63 -0.39
CA ILE A 5 -1.16 -3.41 0.05
C ILE A 5 -2.02 -3.70 1.29
N SER A 6 -2.77 -4.82 1.28
CA SER A 6 -3.64 -5.20 2.40
C SER A 6 -2.90 -5.73 3.62
N THR A 7 -1.71 -6.31 3.44
CA THR A 7 -0.90 -6.87 4.53
C THR A 7 0.14 -5.90 5.07
N LEU A 8 0.29 -4.70 4.48
CA LEU A 8 1.31 -3.73 4.85
C LEU A 8 1.13 -3.19 6.29
N SER A 9 -0.10 -3.11 6.78
CA SER A 9 -0.40 -2.78 8.19
C SER A 9 0.16 -3.82 9.15
N TYR A 10 -0.06 -5.11 8.86
CA TYR A 10 0.48 -6.21 9.63
C TYR A 10 2.02 -6.27 9.55
N ARG A 11 2.59 -6.04 8.36
CA ARG A 11 4.05 -6.00 8.18
C ARG A 11 4.68 -4.87 9.00
N ASN A 12 4.13 -3.66 8.97
CA ASN A 12 4.65 -2.53 9.76
C ASN A 12 4.53 -2.74 11.28
N TYR A 13 3.50 -3.46 11.72
CA TYR A 13 3.40 -3.93 13.10
C TYR A 13 4.56 -4.87 13.48
N LEU A 14 4.84 -5.89 12.65
CA LEU A 14 5.95 -6.82 12.89
C LEU A 14 7.32 -6.12 12.91
N LEU A 15 7.49 -5.09 12.09
CA LEU A 15 8.73 -4.31 11.98
C LEU A 15 8.85 -3.19 13.02
N ALA A 16 7.82 -3.01 13.86
CA ALA A 16 7.70 -1.89 14.81
C ALA A 16 8.11 -0.57 14.16
N GLN A 17 7.50 -0.24 13.02
CA GLN A 17 7.83 0.94 12.24
C GLN A 17 6.58 1.67 11.76
N ASP A 18 6.69 2.99 11.68
CA ASP A 18 5.74 3.82 10.94
C ASP A 18 6.17 3.93 9.49
N PHE A 19 5.21 3.91 8.59
CA PHE A 19 5.42 4.11 7.16
C PHE A 19 4.25 4.88 6.56
N THR A 20 4.53 5.85 5.71
CA THR A 20 3.49 6.59 4.98
C THR A 20 3.63 6.28 3.50
N LEU A 21 2.65 5.58 2.95
CA LEU A 21 2.61 5.23 1.54
C LEU A 21 2.15 6.46 0.72
N ARG A 22 2.96 6.84 -0.27
CA ARG A 22 2.74 7.92 -1.23
C ARG A 22 3.16 7.45 -2.61
N THR A 23 2.71 8.15 -3.64
CA THR A 23 3.04 7.83 -5.04
C THR A 23 4.56 7.85 -5.30
N ASP A 24 5.34 8.65 -4.59
CA ASP A 24 6.78 8.82 -4.79
C ASP A 24 7.66 7.84 -4.00
N ASN A 25 7.09 7.06 -3.08
CA ASN A 25 7.84 6.14 -2.20
C ASN A 25 7.28 4.71 -2.17
N ILE A 26 6.55 4.32 -3.22
CA ILE A 26 5.93 2.99 -3.36
C ILE A 26 6.95 1.84 -3.19
N ASN A 27 8.18 2.05 -3.68
CA ASN A 27 9.26 1.07 -3.66
C ASN A 27 10.29 1.35 -2.55
N GLU A 28 9.93 2.15 -1.53
CA GLU A 28 10.82 2.42 -0.39
C GLU A 28 11.15 1.11 0.33
N ILE A 29 12.43 0.89 0.60
CA ILE A 29 12.91 -0.31 1.29
C ILE A 29 12.61 -0.17 2.78
N LEU A 30 11.91 -1.16 3.32
CA LEU A 30 11.53 -1.21 4.73
C LEU A 30 12.62 -1.90 5.57
N LYS A 31 12.45 -1.94 6.90
CA LYS A 31 13.44 -2.52 7.84
C LYS A 31 13.78 -4.00 7.64
N ASP A 32 12.98 -4.73 6.87
CA ASP A 32 13.23 -6.12 6.47
C ASP A 32 13.94 -6.24 5.13
N ASP A 33 14.53 -5.15 4.62
CA ASP A 33 15.27 -5.08 3.36
C ASP A 33 14.43 -5.39 2.11
N GLU A 34 13.12 -5.39 2.25
CA GLU A 34 12.15 -5.64 1.18
C GLU A 34 11.40 -4.35 0.82
N PRO A 35 11.05 -4.11 -0.46
CA PRO A 35 10.30 -2.91 -0.85
C PRO A 35 8.92 -2.88 -0.20
N ALA A 36 8.39 -1.68 0.07
CA ALA A 36 7.06 -1.51 0.65
C ALA A 36 5.98 -2.18 -0.21
N LEU A 37 6.04 -1.95 -1.53
CA LEU A 37 5.27 -2.68 -2.53
C LEU A 37 6.21 -3.19 -3.64
N ASP A 38 6.03 -4.45 -4.02
CA ASP A 38 6.65 -5.01 -5.22
C ASP A 38 5.74 -4.73 -6.42
N VAL A 39 6.12 -3.73 -7.21
CA VAL A 39 5.35 -3.24 -8.36
C VAL A 39 5.86 -3.93 -9.63
N PRO A 40 5.02 -4.73 -10.32
CA PRO A 40 5.42 -5.39 -11.55
C PRO A 40 5.79 -4.38 -12.65
N ALA A 41 6.67 -4.79 -13.57
CA ALA A 41 7.08 -3.94 -14.68
C ALA A 41 5.87 -3.46 -15.51
N GLY A 42 5.87 -2.18 -15.87
CA GLY A 42 4.79 -1.54 -16.63
C GLY A 42 3.57 -1.12 -15.80
N TRP A 43 3.50 -1.48 -14.51
CA TRP A 43 2.43 -1.01 -13.63
C TRP A 43 2.76 0.36 -13.04
N VAL A 44 1.74 1.20 -12.93
CA VAL A 44 1.84 2.50 -12.24
C VAL A 44 0.87 2.52 -11.08
N VAL A 45 1.42 2.63 -9.87
CA VAL A 45 0.65 2.78 -8.63
C VAL A 45 0.56 4.27 -8.30
N ARG A 46 -0.66 4.76 -8.02
CA ARG A 46 -0.90 6.12 -7.53
C ARG A 46 -1.63 6.07 -6.21
N VAL A 47 -1.23 6.94 -5.31
CA VAL A 47 -1.81 7.09 -3.98
C VAL A 47 -2.25 8.55 -3.87
N PRO A 48 -3.53 8.87 -4.19
CA PRO A 48 -4.01 10.24 -4.29
C PRO A 48 -3.93 11.00 -2.96
N ILE A 49 -4.11 10.29 -1.86
CA ILE A 49 -3.99 10.79 -0.49
C ILE A 49 -3.04 9.86 0.25
N PRO A 50 -2.01 10.38 0.95
CA PRO A 50 -1.07 9.55 1.71
C PRO A 50 -1.78 8.61 2.68
N ILE A 51 -1.33 7.36 2.73
CA ILE A 51 -1.88 6.33 3.61
C ILE A 51 -0.88 6.06 4.72
N HIS A 52 -1.28 6.30 5.96
CA HIS A 52 -0.43 6.13 7.13
C HIS A 52 -0.60 4.72 7.70
N TYR A 53 0.51 4.00 7.77
CA TYR A 53 0.63 2.71 8.44
C TYR A 53 1.48 2.92 9.69
N GLN A 54 0.92 2.61 10.85
CA GLN A 54 1.57 2.82 12.14
C GLN A 54 2.19 1.53 12.67
N PHE A 55 3.20 1.67 13.53
CA PHE A 55 3.90 0.57 14.20
C PHE A 55 2.99 -0.33 15.04
N ASN A 56 1.79 0.13 15.39
CA ASN A 56 0.78 -0.62 16.15
C ASN A 56 -0.19 -1.42 15.27
N GLY A 57 0.03 -1.44 13.95
CA GLY A 57 -0.84 -2.12 12.98
C GLY A 57 -2.05 -1.31 12.53
N TYR A 58 -2.19 -0.06 12.99
CA TYR A 58 -3.22 0.84 12.50
C TYR A 58 -2.89 1.36 11.10
N CYS A 59 -3.91 1.48 10.28
CA CYS A 59 -3.86 2.07 8.96
C CYS A 59 -4.96 3.11 8.79
N SER A 60 -4.63 4.26 8.21
CA SER A 60 -5.58 5.37 8.00
C SER A 60 -6.70 5.06 7.02
N GLY A 61 -6.57 3.98 6.23
CA GLY A 61 -7.41 3.77 5.04
C GLY A 61 -7.05 4.75 3.92
N GLY A 62 -7.70 4.59 2.78
CA GLY A 62 -7.49 5.45 1.62
C GLY A 62 -7.83 4.76 0.31
N VAL A 63 -7.30 5.31 -0.79
CA VAL A 63 -7.46 4.75 -2.13
C VAL A 63 -6.09 4.54 -2.75
N VAL A 64 -5.90 3.40 -3.40
CA VAL A 64 -4.74 3.12 -4.24
C VAL A 64 -5.23 2.86 -5.66
N VAL A 65 -4.75 3.63 -6.62
CA VAL A 65 -5.09 3.46 -8.04
C VAL A 65 -3.98 2.67 -8.72
N LEU A 66 -4.36 1.55 -9.33
CA LEU A 66 -3.49 0.68 -10.09
C LEU A 66 -3.74 0.89 -11.58
N ASN A 67 -2.69 1.23 -12.33
CA ASN A 67 -2.75 1.29 -13.79
C ASN A 67 -1.88 0.16 -14.32
N ALA A 68 -2.51 -0.91 -14.81
CA ALA A 68 -1.82 -1.94 -15.56
C ALA A 68 -1.58 -1.48 -17.00
N PRO A 69 -0.54 -1.99 -17.70
CA PRO A 69 -0.24 -1.56 -19.06
C PRO A 69 -1.36 -1.87 -20.07
N ASP A 70 -2.14 -2.93 -19.84
CA ASP A 70 -3.16 -3.44 -20.77
C ASP A 70 -4.60 -3.37 -20.22
N HIS A 71 -4.81 -2.78 -19.05
CA HIS A 71 -6.13 -2.70 -18.42
C HIS A 71 -6.53 -1.27 -18.06
N ALA A 72 -7.84 -1.06 -17.92
CA ALA A 72 -8.35 0.17 -17.34
C ALA A 72 -7.79 0.37 -15.92
N PRO A 73 -7.58 1.62 -15.49
CA PRO A 73 -7.23 1.93 -14.11
C PRO A 73 -8.22 1.31 -13.13
N GLU A 74 -7.70 0.63 -12.11
CA GLU A 74 -8.47 0.02 -11.03
C GLU A 74 -8.25 0.81 -9.74
N SER A 75 -9.33 1.17 -9.03
CA SER A 75 -9.25 1.84 -7.74
C SER A 75 -9.49 0.84 -6.62
N LEU A 76 -8.49 0.65 -5.76
CA LEU A 76 -8.60 -0.15 -4.56
C LEU A 76 -8.93 0.73 -3.37
N HIS A 77 -10.04 0.45 -2.71
CA HIS A 77 -10.43 1.13 -1.49
C HIS A 77 -9.88 0.35 -0.29
N LEU A 78 -9.13 1.03 0.58
CA LEU A 78 -8.56 0.47 1.79
C LEU A 78 -9.34 0.95 3.00
N GLN A 79 -9.92 0.01 3.75
CA GLN A 79 -10.73 0.31 4.91
C GLN A 79 -9.89 0.34 6.19
N ALA A 80 -9.88 1.48 6.90
CA ALA A 80 -9.34 1.58 8.24
C ALA A 80 -10.10 0.68 9.23
N PRO A 81 -9.48 0.18 10.32
CA PRO A 81 -8.10 0.44 10.74
C PRO A 81 -7.06 -0.55 10.18
N GLY A 82 -7.47 -1.57 9.43
CA GLY A 82 -6.56 -2.63 8.95
C GLY A 82 -6.03 -2.44 7.53
N CYS A 83 -6.60 -1.50 6.77
CA CYS A 83 -6.42 -1.39 5.31
C CYS A 83 -6.79 -2.67 4.56
N GLY A 84 -7.86 -3.34 5.00
CA GLY A 84 -8.50 -4.39 4.22
C GLY A 84 -9.00 -3.82 2.90
N VAL A 85 -8.78 -4.55 1.80
CA VAL A 85 -9.21 -4.14 0.46
C VAL A 85 -10.70 -4.45 0.32
N SER A 86 -11.48 -3.43 -0.02
CA SER A 86 -12.85 -3.58 -0.48
C SER A 86 -12.90 -3.28 -1.98
N SER A 87 -13.39 -4.22 -2.77
CA SER A 87 -13.82 -3.98 -4.15
C SER A 87 -15.26 -3.48 -4.11
N GLU A 88 -15.51 -2.26 -4.59
CA GLU A 88 -16.86 -1.85 -5.02
C GLU A 88 -17.09 -2.26 -6.48
#